data_AF-A0A7X3Y013-F1
#
_entry.id   AF-A0A7X3Y013-F1
#
_cell.length_a   1.000
_cell.length_b   1.000
_cell.length_c   1.000
_cell.angle_alpha   90.00
_cell.angle_beta   90.00
_cell.angle_gamma   90.00
#
_symmetry.space_group_name_H-M   'P 1'
#
loop_
_entity.id
_entity.type
_entity.pdbx_description
1 polymer ?
#
loop_
_entity_poly.entity_id
_entity_poly.type
_entity_poly.pdbx_seq_one_letter_code
_entity_poly.pdbx_strand_id
1 'polypeptide(L)' 'MGAPILRRPALSTFLNGRSDLSGMMALRIEKAFGIRMDTLMRMQSSYDIARTRGREGELDIEPYRPATGSKSTGVRA' A
#
# COMPACT_ATOMS: atom_id res chain seq x y z
N MET A 1 -1.49 -25.36 -18.47
CA MET A 1 -0.93 -24.56 -17.35
C MET A 1 -1.98 -24.50 -16.25
N GLY A 2 -1.87 -25.33 -15.20
CA GLY A 2 -2.82 -25.31 -14.08
C GLY A 2 -2.50 -24.19 -13.11
N ALA A 3 -3.49 -23.36 -12.76
CA ALA A 3 -3.28 -22.28 -11.79
C ALA A 3 -2.77 -22.84 -10.45
N PRO A 4 -1.72 -22.26 -9.83
CA PRO A 4 -1.20 -22.75 -8.56
C PRO A 4 -2.23 -22.51 -7.45
N ILE A 5 -2.77 -23.61 -6.90
CA ILE A 5 -3.68 -23.64 -5.77
C ILE A 5 -3.09 -22.98 -4.52
N LEU A 6 -3.93 -22.25 -3.79
CA LEU A 6 -3.59 -21.66 -2.50
C LEU A 6 -3.37 -22.78 -1.47
N ARG A 7 -2.11 -23.02 -1.08
CA ARG A 7 -1.79 -24.08 -0.10
C ARG A 7 -2.09 -23.62 1.33
N ARG A 8 -2.55 -24.55 2.19
CA ARG A 8 -2.87 -24.31 3.61
C ARG A 8 -1.83 -23.47 4.39
N PRO A 9 -0.50 -23.66 4.22
CA PRO A 9 0.48 -22.84 4.93
C PRO A 9 0.39 -21.36 4.53
N ALA A 10 0.22 -21.08 3.24
CA ALA A 10 0.14 -19.71 2.74
C ALA A 10 -1.15 -19.01 3.19
N LEU A 11 -2.27 -19.74 3.24
CA LEU A 11 -3.52 -19.23 3.80
C LEU A 11 -3.39 -18.97 5.31
N SER A 12 -2.72 -19.86 6.05
CA SER A 12 -2.47 -19.68 7.48
C SER A 12 -1.60 -18.45 7.77
N THR A 13 -0.51 -18.25 7.01
CA THR A 13 0.35 -17.07 7.17
C THR A 13 -0.40 -15.77 6.88
N PHE A 14 -1.28 -15.76 5.87
CA PHE A 14 -2.13 -14.63 5.55
C PHE A 14 -3.17 -14.32 6.65
N LEU A 15 -3.91 -15.33 7.10
CA LEU A 15 -4.92 -15.16 8.17
C LEU A 15 -4.30 -14.72 9.50
N ASN A 16 -3.05 -15.12 9.77
CA ASN A 16 -2.32 -14.70 10.96
C ASN A 16 -1.59 -13.36 10.80
N GLY A 17 -1.84 -12.61 9.71
CA GLY A 17 -1.24 -11.29 9.47
C GLY A 17 0.28 -11.32 9.33
N ARG A 18 0.87 -12.47 9.01
CA ARG A 18 2.33 -12.67 8.87
C ARG A 18 2.83 -12.51 7.43
N SER A 19 1.94 -12.19 6.49
CA SER A 19 2.29 -11.85 5.12
C SER A 19 1.37 -10.75 4.62
N ASP A 20 1.94 -9.72 4.01
CA ASP A 20 1.16 -8.69 3.32
C ASP A 20 0.31 -9.31 2.21
N LEU A 21 -0.91 -8.81 2.02
CA LEU A 21 -1.76 -9.23 0.92
C LEU A 21 -1.20 -8.71 -0.42
N SER A 22 -0.44 -9.53 -1.13
CA SER A 22 -0.07 -9.23 -2.52
C SER A 22 -1.25 -9.43 -3.46
N GLY A 23 -1.25 -8.71 -4.60
CA GLY A 23 -2.30 -8.84 -5.62
C GLY A 23 -2.46 -10.26 -6.16
N MET A 24 -1.36 -11.02 -6.32
CA MET A 24 -1.41 -12.43 -6.72
C MET A 24 -2.06 -13.33 -5.66
N MET A 25 -1.89 -13.01 -4.37
CA MET A 25 -2.53 -13.74 -3.29
C MET A 25 -4.03 -13.42 -3.21
N ALA A 26 -4.40 -12.14 -3.38
CA ALA A 26 -5.79 -11.71 -3.44
C ALA A 26 -6.55 -12.36 -4.60
N LEU A 27 -5.94 -12.42 -5.79
CA LEU A 27 -6.51 -13.11 -6.95
C LEU A 27 -6.69 -14.62 -6.70
N ARG A 28 -5.77 -15.27 -5.97
CA ARG A 28 -5.93 -16.67 -5.58
C ARG A 28 -7.10 -16.86 -4.62
N ILE A 29 -7.29 -15.96 -3.66
CA ILE A 29 -8.44 -15.99 -2.72
C ILE A 29 -9.75 -15.76 -3.49
N GLU A 30 -9.78 -14.83 -4.44
CA GLU A 30 -10.95 -14.61 -5.29
C GLU A 30 -11.31 -15.87 -6.08
N LYS A 31 -10.34 -16.51 -6.72
CA LYS A 31 -10.59 -17.75 -7.47
C LYS A 31 -10.97 -18.93 -6.58
N ALA A 32 -10.47 -18.99 -5.34
CA ALA A 32 -10.73 -20.10 -4.43
C ALA A 32 -12.04 -19.96 -3.64
N PHE A 33 -12.43 -18.75 -3.27
CA PHE A 33 -13.52 -18.48 -2.33
C PHE A 33 -14.56 -17.48 -2.84
N GLY A 34 -14.38 -16.89 -4.03
CA GLY A 34 -15.32 -15.94 -4.62
C GLY A 34 -15.31 -14.54 -3.98
N ILE A 35 -14.38 -14.25 -3.08
CA ILE A 35 -14.24 -12.92 -2.47
C ILE A 35 -13.46 -12.02 -3.43
N ARG A 36 -14.05 -10.89 -3.83
CA ARG A 36 -13.40 -10.01 -4.81
C ARG A 36 -12.06 -9.47 -4.30
N MET A 37 -11.04 -9.51 -5.15
CA MET A 37 -9.71 -9.01 -4.86
C MET A 37 -9.71 -7.53 -4.46
N ASP A 38 -10.52 -6.68 -5.10
CA ASP A 38 -10.62 -5.25 -4.77
C ASP A 38 -10.94 -5.01 -3.29
N THR A 39 -11.83 -5.84 -2.75
CA THR A 39 -12.31 -5.71 -1.38
C THR A 39 -11.21 -6.12 -0.40
N LEU A 40 -10.51 -7.23 -0.69
CA LEU A 40 -9.37 -7.69 0.11
C LEU A 40 -8.22 -6.67 0.12
N MET A 41 -7.86 -6.15 -1.06
CA MET A 41 -6.80 -5.14 -1.20
C MET A 41 -7.15 -3.85 -0.45
N ARG A 42 -8.41 -3.40 -0.52
CA ARG A 42 -8.86 -2.21 0.23
C ARG A 42 -8.78 -2.41 1.74
N MET A 43 -9.12 -3.59 2.24
CA MET A 43 -8.98 -3.93 3.65
C MET A 43 -7.51 -3.90 4.09
N GLN A 44 -6.61 -4.51 3.31
CA GLN A 44 -5.17 -4.46 3.58
C GLN A 44 -4.65 -3.02 3.60
N SER A 45 -4.97 -2.21 2.57
CA SER A 45 -4.54 -0.81 2.53
C SER A 45 -5.06 0.00 3.73
N SER A 46 -6.29 -0.26 4.17
CA SER A 46 -6.87 0.43 5.34
C SER A 46 -6.12 0.06 6.63
N TYR A 47 -5.74 -1.21 6.79
CA TYR A 47 -4.92 -1.68 7.90
C TYR A 47 -3.53 -1.03 7.90
N ASP A 48 -2.86 -1.02 6.74
CA ASP A 48 -1.52 -0.43 6.60
C ASP A 48 -1.53 1.07 6.86
N ILE A 49 -2.56 1.78 6.38
CA ILE A 49 -2.78 3.20 6.69
C ILE A 49 -2.92 3.39 8.20
N ALA A 50 -3.83 2.67 8.86
CA ALA A 50 -4.07 2.83 10.29
C ALA A 50 -2.81 2.55 11.13
N ARG A 51 -2.07 1.49 10.78
CA ARG A 51 -0.82 1.13 11.43
C ARG A 51 0.27 2.18 11.23
N THR A 52 0.41 2.71 10.01
CA THR A 52 1.40 3.75 9.69
C THR A 52 1.07 5.07 10.36
N ARG A 53 -0.22 5.44 10.41
CA ARG A 53 -0.70 6.62 11.13
C ARG A 53 -0.39 6.55 12.62
N GLY A 54 -0.52 5.38 13.25
CA GLY A 54 -0.12 5.21 14.65
C GLY A 54 1.38 5.45 14.91
N ARG A 55 2.22 5.44 13.87
CA ARG A 55 3.67 5.67 13.93
C ARG A 55 4.10 7.00 13.32
N GLU A 56 3.15 7.89 13.01
CA GLU A 56 3.46 9.15 12.31
C GLU A 56 4.41 10.05 13.11
N GLY A 57 4.38 9.97 14.45
CA GLY A 57 5.31 10.70 15.32
C GLY A 57 6.76 10.22 15.29
N GLU A 58 7.06 9.10 14.62
CA GLU A 58 8.45 8.65 14.37
C GLU A 58 9.10 9.43 13.21
N LEU A 59 8.32 10.18 12.44
CA LEU A 59 8.79 10.93 11.27
C LEU A 59 8.90 12.42 11.58
N ASP A 60 10.13 12.94 11.60
CA ASP A 60 10.40 14.38 11.63
C ASP A 60 10.71 14.87 10.21
N ILE A 61 9.67 15.29 9.49
CA ILE A 61 9.76 15.69 8.08
C ILE A 61 9.09 17.05 7.91
N GLU A 62 9.84 18.03 7.40
CA GLU A 62 9.29 19.31 7.01
C GLU A 62 8.55 19.22 5.65
N PRO A 63 7.38 19.88 5.50
CA PRO A 63 6.69 19.95 4.22
C PRO A 63 7.56 20.57 3.13
N TYR A 64 7.58 19.96 1.95
CA TYR A 64 8.30 20.52 0.80
C TYR A 64 7.75 21.91 0.43
N ARG A 65 8.63 22.91 0.40
CA ARG A 65 8.32 24.26 -0.11
C ARG A 65 9.05 24.50 -1.43
N PRO A 66 8.34 24.70 -2.56
CA PRO A 66 8.99 25.03 -3.81
C PRO A 66 9.64 26.41 -3.73
N ALA A 67 10.86 26.55 -4.25
CA ALA A 67 11.54 27.84 -4.31
C ALA A 67 10.74 28.80 -5.20
N THR A 68 10.20 29.87 -4.62
CA THR A 68 9.57 30.96 -5.37
C THR A 68 10.64 31.60 -6.25
N GLY A 69 10.54 31.41 -7.56
CA GLY A 69 11.53 31.89 -8.53
C GLY A 69 11.78 33.39 -8.41
N SER A 70 13.02 33.74 -8.05
CA SER A 70 13.53 35.11 -8.17
C SER A 70 13.59 35.48 -9.65
N LYS A 71 12.62 36.28 -10.12
CA LYS A 71 12.75 36.99 -11.39
C LYS A 71 13.65 38.20 -11.17
N SER A 72 14.96 38.00 -11.24
CA SER A 72 15.90 39.09 -11.45
C SER A 72 15.86 39.48 -12.93
N THR A 73 15.11 40.53 -13.27
CA THR A 73 15.33 41.24 -14.53
C THR A 73 15.09 42.72 -14.30
N GLY A 74 16.06 43.35 -13.66
CA GLY A 74 16.32 44.77 -13.88
C GLY A 74 16.99 44.90 -15.25
N VAL A 75 16.23 45.30 -16.27
CA VAL A 75 16.80 45.92 -17.46
C VAL A 75 16.85 47.41 -17.17
N ARG A 76 18.07 47.93 -17.16
CA ARG A 76 18.42 49.34 -16.94
C ARG A 76 17.77 50.24 -17.99
N ALA A 77 17.49 51.46 -17.54
CA ALA A 77 17.13 52.63 -18.32
C ALA A 77 18.16 52.98 -19.40
#